data_AF-A0A7W8F061-F1
#
_entry.id   AF-A0A7W8F061-F1
#
_cell.length_a   1.000
_cell.length_b   1.000
_cell.length_c   1.000
_cell.angle_alpha   90.00
_cell.angle_beta   90.00
_cell.angle_gamma   90.00
#
_symmetry.space_group_name_H-M   'P 1'
#
loop_
_entity.id
_entity.type
_entity.pdbx_description
1 polymer ?
#
loop_
_entity_poly.entity_id
_entity_poly.type
_entity_poly.pdbx_seq_one_letter_code
_entity_poly.pdbx_strand_id
1 'polypeptide(L)' 'MDRHSFPTDLLEAQKAWYLTYDQLAVPVQGAAAHRRRLLQLSRLIAAHPYWQTPQGTPAARVALKELARAQAAEVRS' A
#
# COMPACT_ATOMS: atom_id res chain seq x y z
N MET A 1 15.24 14.66 -7.57
CA MET A 1 14.06 13.89 -7.15
C MET A 1 14.29 13.49 -5.70
N ASP A 2 13.62 14.15 -4.76
CA ASP A 2 13.64 13.72 -3.36
C ASP A 2 12.97 12.36 -3.28
N ARG A 3 13.79 11.32 -3.33
CA ARG A 3 13.40 9.94 -3.11
C ARG A 3 12.97 9.89 -1.65
N HIS A 4 11.68 10.14 -1.40
CA HIS A 4 11.09 9.96 -0.09
C HIS A 4 11.45 8.55 0.35
N SER A 5 12.36 8.44 1.32
CA SER A 5 12.78 7.15 1.85
C SER A 5 11.68 6.69 2.77
N PHE A 6 10.66 6.06 2.19
CA PHE A 6 9.61 5.44 2.97
C PHE A 6 10.18 4.24 3.73
N PRO A 7 9.74 4.02 4.97
CA PRO A 7 10.00 2.76 5.65
C PRO A 7 9.58 1.58 4.77
N THR A 8 10.44 0.56 4.70
CA THR A 8 10.22 -0.59 3.81
C THR A 8 8.91 -1.29 4.12
N ASP A 9 8.57 -1.46 5.40
CA ASP A 9 7.32 -2.08 5.85
C ASP A 9 6.08 -1.29 5.42
N LEU A 10 6.12 0.04 5.46
CA LEU A 10 5.05 0.90 4.96
C LEU A 10 4.87 0.76 3.44
N LEU A 11 5.97 0.72 2.69
CA LEU A 11 5.95 0.53 1.25
C LEU A 11 5.42 -0.85 0.87
N GLU A 12 5.88 -1.91 1.56
CA GLU A 12 5.40 -3.28 1.34
C GLU A 12 3.93 -3.44 1.71
N ALA A 13 3.45 -2.78 2.78
CA ALA A 13 2.03 -2.77 3.12
C ALA A 13 1.17 -2.14 2.01
N GLN A 14 1.62 -1.01 1.44
CA GLN A 14 0.94 -0.34 0.34
C GLN A 14 0.97 -1.17 -0.96
N LYS A 15 2.09 -1.86 -1.27
CA LYS A 15 2.19 -2.80 -2.40
C LYS A 15 1.23 -3.98 -2.24
N ALA A 16 1.22 -4.60 -1.06
CA ALA A 16 0.31 -5.69 -0.72
C ALA A 16 -1.16 -5.26 -0.84
N TRP A 17 -1.46 -3.99 -0.54
CA TRP A 17 -2.80 -3.43 -0.70
C TRP A 17 -3.24 -3.43 -2.17
N TYR A 18 -2.37 -2.96 -3.09
CA TYR A 18 -2.65 -2.98 -4.53
C TYR A 18 -2.82 -4.41 -5.07
N LEU A 19 -1.92 -5.33 -4.71
CA LEU A 19 -2.03 -6.73 -5.12
C LEU A 19 -3.31 -7.40 -4.63
N THR A 20 -3.72 -7.12 -3.38
CA THR A 20 -4.97 -7.64 -2.80
C THR A 20 -6.20 -7.04 -3.47
N TYR A 21 -6.15 -5.75 -3.82
CA TYR A 21 -7.22 -5.08 -4.54
C TYR A 21 -7.43 -5.67 -5.94
N ASP A 22 -6.34 -5.94 -6.66
CA ASP A 22 -6.43 -6.55 -7.99
C ASP A 22 -6.94 -8.00 -7.93
N GLN A 23 -6.56 -8.76 -6.91
CA GLN A 23 -7.15 -10.08 -6.65
C GLN A 23 -8.66 -10.01 -6.36
N LEU A 24 -9.14 -8.93 -5.73
CA LEU A 24 -10.57 -8.69 -5.52
C LEU A 24 -11.31 -8.29 -6.81
N ALA A 25 -10.61 -7.66 -7.77
CA ALA A 25 -11.18 -7.24 -9.04
C ALA A 25 -11.47 -8.43 -9.97
N VAL A 26 -10.85 -9.59 -9.73
CA VAL A 26 -11.12 -10.84 -10.47
C VAL A 26 -12.25 -11.61 -9.77
N PRO A 27 -13.25 -12.15 -10.50
CA PRO A 27 -14.29 -12.97 -9.90
C PRO A 27 -13.73 -14.34 -9.50
N VAL A 28 -13.32 -14.48 -8.23
CA VAL A 28 -12.76 -15.73 -7.67
C VAL A 28 -13.38 -16.09 -6.31
N GLN A 29 -13.38 -17.39 -6.00
CA GLN A 29 -13.69 -17.91 -4.67
C GLN A 29 -12.68 -17.35 -3.66
N GLY A 30 -13.15 -16.84 -2.51
CA GLY A 30 -12.27 -16.27 -1.47
C GLY A 30 -12.34 -14.75 -1.27
N ALA A 31 -13.27 -14.04 -1.92
CA ALA A 31 -13.43 -12.58 -1.79
C ALA A 31 -13.56 -12.07 -0.33
N ALA A 32 -14.11 -12.87 0.59
CA ALA A 32 -14.16 -12.52 2.01
C ALA A 32 -12.77 -12.49 2.68
N ALA A 33 -11.86 -13.39 2.30
CA ALA A 33 -10.49 -13.38 2.81
C ALA A 33 -9.71 -12.16 2.29
N HIS A 34 -9.82 -11.85 0.99
CA HIS A 34 -9.18 -10.66 0.41
C HIS A 34 -9.75 -9.35 0.98
N ARG A 35 -11.07 -9.25 1.20
CA ARG A 35 -11.67 -8.08 1.88
C ARG A 35 -11.13 -7.89 3.29
N ARG A 36 -11.03 -8.97 4.09
CA ARG A 36 -10.42 -8.91 5.43
C ARG A 36 -8.97 -8.47 5.37
N ARG A 37 -8.20 -9.01 4.43
CA ARG A 37 -6.80 -8.61 4.21
C ARG A 37 -6.68 -7.14 3.81
N LEU A 38 -7.53 -6.64 2.93
CA LEU A 38 -7.55 -5.24 2.52
C LEU A 38 -7.81 -4.31 3.70
N LEU A 39 -8.77 -4.63 4.57
CA LEU A 39 -9.06 -3.86 5.79
C LEU A 39 -7.89 -3.88 6.78
N GLN A 40 -7.23 -5.03 6.95
CA GLN A 40 -6.03 -5.13 7.78
C GLN A 40 -4.91 -4.23 7.25
N LEU A 41 -4.63 -4.29 5.95
CA LEU A 41 -3.60 -3.47 5.32
C LEU A 41 -3.91 -1.98 5.42
N SER A 42 -5.17 -1.59 5.17
CA SER A 42 -5.61 -0.20 5.35
C SER A 42 -5.37 0.30 6.77
N ARG A 43 -5.64 -0.53 7.79
CA ARG A 43 -5.37 -0.19 9.20
C ARG A 43 -3.87 -0.04 9.48
N LEU A 44 -3.05 -0.99 9.00
CA LEU A 44 -1.59 -0.93 9.18
C LEU A 44 -0.99 0.32 8.55
N ILE A 45 -1.40 0.65 7.32
CA ILE A 45 -0.94 1.85 6.63
C ILE A 45 -1.40 3.09 7.39
N ALA A 46 -2.68 3.20 7.75
CA ALA A 46 -3.21 4.39 8.41
C ALA A 46 -2.61 4.64 9.81
N ALA A 47 -2.34 3.58 10.57
CA ALA A 47 -1.78 3.64 11.91
C ALA A 47 -0.25 3.76 11.96
N HIS A 48 0.42 3.80 10.80
CA HIS A 48 1.88 3.73 10.74
C HIS A 48 2.55 4.94 11.42
N PRO A 49 3.57 4.75 12.29
CA PRO A 49 4.23 5.83 13.04
C PRO A 49 4.85 6.92 12.15
N TYR A 50 5.25 6.57 10.92
CA TYR A 50 5.75 7.52 9.91
C TYR A 50 4.83 8.73 9.73
N TRP A 51 3.51 8.57 9.83
CA TRP A 51 2.57 9.70 9.65
C TRP A 51 2.58 10.71 10.80
N GLN A 52 3.17 10.36 11.94
CA GLN A 52 3.32 11.26 13.09
C GLN A 52 4.62 12.06 13.00
N THR A 53 5.45 11.79 12.00
CA THR A 53 6.70 12.53 11.74
C THR A 53 6.44 13.77 10.88
N PRO A 54 7.34 14.76 10.87
CA PRO A 54 7.25 15.90 9.94
C PRO A 54 7.18 15.50 8.45
N GLN A 55 7.71 14.33 8.10
CA GLN A 55 7.68 13.76 6.74
C GLN A 55 6.33 13.10 6.41
N GLY A 56 5.46 12.91 7.40
CA GLY A 56 4.13 12.30 7.30
C GLY A 56 3.05 13.18 6.64
N THR A 57 3.41 13.95 5.61
CA THR A 57 2.54 14.94 4.98
C THR A 57 1.46 14.30 4.09
N PRO A 58 0.39 15.04 3.73
CA PRO A 58 -0.55 14.60 2.71
C PRO A 58 0.13 14.28 1.36
N ALA A 59 1.16 15.04 0.98
CA ALA A 59 1.94 14.77 -0.22
C ALA A 59 2.73 13.45 -0.11
N ALA A 60 3.26 13.12 1.06
CA ALA A 60 3.93 11.84 1.29
C ALA A 60 2.98 10.64 1.15
N ARG A 61 1.68 10.80 1.49
CA ARG A 61 0.68 9.75 1.22
C ARG A 61 0.46 9.51 -0.27
N VAL A 62 0.46 10.57 -1.08
CA VAL A 62 0.34 10.46 -2.55
C VAL A 62 1.59 9.80 -3.13
N ALA A 63 2.78 10.28 -2.75
CA ALA A 63 4.04 9.72 -3.21
C ALA A 63 4.21 8.23 -2.83
N LEU A 64 3.75 7.82 -1.64
CA LEU A 64 3.73 6.41 -1.24
C LEU A 64 2.88 5.56 -2.18
N LYS A 65 1.67 6.05 -2.51
CA LYS A 65 0.74 5.34 -3.41
C LYS A 65 1.32 5.20 -4.81
N GLU A 66 1.89 6.28 -5.36
CA GLU A 66 2.51 6.28 -6.69
C GLU A 66 3.69 5.30 -6.75
N LEU A 67 4.61 5.37 -5.78
CA LEU A 67 5.76 4.47 -5.70
C LEU A 67 5.34 3.01 -5.56
N ALA A 68 4.41 2.71 -4.64
CA ALA A 68 3.92 1.36 -4.43
C ALA A 68 3.21 0.80 -5.65
N ARG A 69 2.44 1.63 -6.38
CA ARG A 69 1.75 1.24 -7.61
C ARG A 69 2.75 0.91 -8.73
N ALA A 70 3.78 1.74 -8.92
CA ALA A 70 4.82 1.49 -9.90
C ALA A 70 5.54 0.15 -9.62
N GLN A 71 5.95 -0.08 -8.36
CA GLN A 71 6.61 -1.34 -7.99
C GLN A 71 5.70 -2.57 -8.07
N ALA A 72 4.41 -2.42 -7.73
CA ALA A 72 3.46 -3.53 -7.85
C ALA A 72 3.20 -3.90 -9.33
N ALA A 73 3.32 -2.93 -10.25
CA ALA A 73 3.25 -3.18 -11.68
C ALA A 73 4.53 -3.86 -12.22
N GLU A 74 5.71 -3.52 -11.70
CA GLU A 74 6.98 -4.18 -12.05
C GLU A 74 7.04 -5.65 -11.58
N VAL A 75 6.51 -5.97 -10.40
CA VAL A 75 6.43 -7.36 -9.91
C VAL A 75 5.50 -8.23 -10.78
N ARG A 76 4.66 -7.60 -11.60
CA ARG A 76 3.71 -8.29 -12.50
C ARG A 76 4.30 -8.60 -13.88
N SER A 77 5.29 -7.84 -14.35
CA SER A 77 5.93 -8.00 -15.67
C SER A 77 6.96 -9.11 -15.66
#